data_AF-A0A4P6GDL8-F1
#
_entry.id   AF-A0A4P6GDL8-F1
#
_cell.length_a   1.000
_cell.length_b   1.000
_cell.length_c   1.000
_cell.angle_alpha   90.00
_cell.angle_beta   90.00
_cell.angle_gamma   90.00
#
_symmetry.space_group_name_H-M   'P 1'
#
loop_
_entity.id
_entity.type
_entity.pdbx_description
1 polymer ?
#
loop_
_entity_poly.entity_id
_entity_poly.type
_entity_poly.pdbx_seq_one_letter_code
_entity_poly.pdbx_strand_id
1 'polypeptide(L)'
;MPFALPRSTIIHGMMLASMAFTTVAAANSFDCANAATPTEKAICTDPYTLGLDSKLGQVWKTAKATVKDTVTLKADQREWIKHRDHCATDFHCLRRSYLMRIVALQHAGKPFNWKGTWRRIPDGRFDSAEWKISGRAPQFDFTVKAANKMSSGTLTDTFNLEGSQGIYRSEDCTLLMTPSTGLLYVIQVGECRGTDASFGGRYVASEQPLNMNYDLLSLGLVRTQEEDDAARQLLKDDYQTILDASDSFYYVDESAADNLGAQVAKIRVLGLPPPNAALLMRGRDAQLWVAVLVSDQKQNYRVRYYTNVQGWKGRLPGPIQRWYAEQFDWRKAPLDYMP
;
A
#
# COMPACT_ATOMS: atom_id res chain seq x y z
N MET A 1 53.72 65.60 -14.10
CA MET A 1 53.09 64.84 -13.00
C MET A 1 51.91 65.66 -12.49
N PRO A 2 50.72 65.13 -12.16
CA PRO A 2 50.16 63.77 -12.34
C PRO A 2 48.85 63.74 -13.18
N PHE A 3 48.46 62.53 -13.60
CA PHE A 3 47.16 62.15 -14.17
C PHE A 3 46.12 61.89 -13.06
N ALA A 4 44.84 62.22 -13.29
CA ALA A 4 43.70 61.57 -12.62
C ALA A 4 42.42 61.66 -13.49
N LEU A 5 41.68 60.54 -13.51
CA LEU A 5 40.66 60.07 -14.46
C LEU A 5 39.25 60.69 -14.34
N PRO A 6 38.38 60.54 -15.37
CA PRO A 6 36.98 60.98 -15.34
C PRO A 6 36.03 59.91 -14.74
N ARG A 7 35.03 60.35 -13.96
CA ARG A 7 33.93 59.49 -13.47
C ARG A 7 32.76 59.49 -14.46
N SER A 8 32.62 58.40 -15.20
CA SER A 8 31.43 58.04 -15.97
C SER A 8 30.37 57.46 -15.02
N THR A 9 29.14 57.97 -15.08
CA THR A 9 27.98 57.44 -14.34
C THR A 9 27.15 56.60 -15.30
N ILE A 10 27.20 55.27 -15.14
CA ILE A 10 26.35 54.31 -15.85
C ILE A 10 25.13 54.02 -14.98
N ILE A 11 23.97 54.53 -15.37
CA ILE A 11 22.68 54.18 -14.77
C ILE A 11 22.26 52.81 -15.32
N HIS A 12 22.44 51.76 -14.51
CA HIS A 12 21.96 50.41 -14.83
C HIS A 12 20.45 50.33 -14.57
N GLY A 13 19.67 50.13 -15.64
CA GLY A 13 18.25 49.81 -15.57
C GLY A 13 18.03 48.40 -15.00
N MET A 14 17.29 48.31 -13.91
CA MET A 14 16.93 47.06 -13.25
C MET A 14 15.63 46.52 -13.88
N MET A 15 15.75 45.62 -14.86
CA MET A 15 14.61 44.84 -15.38
C MET A 15 14.20 43.78 -14.34
N LEU A 16 13.04 43.97 -13.72
CA LEU A 16 12.39 42.96 -12.88
C LEU A 16 11.75 41.91 -13.79
N ALA A 17 12.42 40.77 -13.99
CA ALA A 17 11.83 39.61 -14.67
C ALA A 17 10.88 38.88 -13.70
N SER A 18 9.58 39.09 -13.84
CA SER A 18 8.54 38.35 -13.11
C SER A 18 8.50 36.90 -13.60
N MET A 19 9.12 35.99 -12.86
CA MET A 19 8.88 34.54 -13.03
C MET A 19 7.46 34.21 -12.55
N ALA A 20 6.52 34.14 -13.49
CA ALA A 20 5.24 33.52 -13.25
C ALA A 20 5.44 32.01 -13.06
N PHE A 21 5.47 31.56 -11.82
CA PHE A 21 5.36 30.14 -11.49
C PHE A 21 3.94 29.68 -11.86
N THR A 22 3.77 29.11 -13.04
CA THR A 22 2.57 28.34 -13.36
C THR A 22 2.60 27.08 -12.50
N THR A 23 1.91 27.09 -11.37
CA THR A 23 1.59 25.85 -10.66
C THR A 23 0.73 25.02 -11.58
N VAL A 24 1.28 23.93 -12.12
CA VAL A 24 0.48 22.91 -12.79
C VAL A 24 -0.47 22.36 -11.73
N ALA A 25 -1.69 22.87 -11.68
CA ALA A 25 -2.74 22.31 -10.85
C ALA A 25 -3.01 20.90 -11.40
N ALA A 26 -2.47 19.89 -10.73
CA ALA A 26 -2.86 18.51 -10.99
C ALA A 26 -4.38 18.46 -10.80
N ALA A 27 -5.10 18.21 -11.89
CA ALA A 27 -6.55 18.08 -11.83
C ALA A 27 -6.86 16.83 -11.00
N ASN A 28 -7.35 17.04 -9.78
CA ASN A 28 -7.90 15.99 -8.91
C ASN A 28 -9.01 15.23 -9.64
N SER A 29 -9.28 14.00 -9.20
CA SER A 29 -10.35 13.20 -9.80
C SER A 29 -11.75 13.76 -9.47
N PHE A 30 -11.86 14.53 -8.38
CA PHE A 30 -13.03 15.33 -8.00
C PHE A 30 -12.59 16.65 -7.34
N ASP A 31 -13.53 17.60 -7.21
CA ASP A 31 -13.26 18.93 -6.63
C ASP A 31 -13.44 18.91 -5.11
N CYS A 32 -12.36 19.19 -4.38
CA CYS A 32 -12.36 19.25 -2.92
C CYS A 32 -13.27 20.35 -2.34
N ALA A 33 -13.56 21.42 -3.09
CA ALA A 33 -14.53 22.42 -2.68
C ALA A 33 -15.96 21.85 -2.61
N ASN A 34 -16.23 20.77 -3.33
CA ASN A 34 -17.51 20.10 -3.45
C ASN A 34 -17.56 18.74 -2.73
N ALA A 35 -16.56 18.43 -1.88
CA ALA A 35 -16.48 17.18 -1.13
C ALA A 35 -17.70 17.01 -0.20
N ALA A 36 -18.55 16.03 -0.50
CA ALA A 36 -19.81 15.80 0.19
C ALA A 36 -19.70 14.67 1.23
N THR A 37 -18.98 13.60 0.90
CA THR A 37 -18.89 12.40 1.76
C THR A 37 -17.77 12.51 2.80
N PRO A 38 -17.85 11.76 3.93
CA PRO A 38 -16.73 11.66 4.87
C PRO A 38 -15.43 11.20 4.20
N THR A 39 -15.51 10.29 3.23
CA THR A 39 -14.36 9.83 2.44
C THR A 39 -13.76 10.93 1.58
N GLU A 40 -14.58 11.66 0.83
CA GLU A 40 -14.09 12.77 -0.01
C GLU A 40 -13.42 13.85 0.85
N LYS A 41 -13.99 14.18 2.00
CA LYS A 41 -13.39 15.12 2.95
C LYS A 41 -12.05 14.59 3.47
N ALA A 42 -11.97 13.32 3.86
CA ALA A 42 -10.73 12.69 4.31
C ALA A 42 -9.64 12.75 3.24
N ILE A 43 -9.97 12.38 2.00
CA ILE A 43 -9.07 12.46 0.84
C ILE A 43 -8.54 13.90 0.68
N CYS A 44 -9.41 14.91 0.75
CA CYS A 44 -9.03 16.31 0.58
C CYS A 44 -8.19 16.89 1.71
N THR A 45 -8.32 16.36 2.94
CA THR A 45 -7.53 16.81 4.09
C THR A 45 -6.15 16.16 4.19
N ASP A 46 -5.88 15.11 3.42
CA ASP A 46 -4.63 14.36 3.46
C ASP A 46 -3.85 14.49 2.15
N PRO A 47 -2.74 15.25 2.11
CA PRO A 47 -2.00 15.52 0.88
C PRO A 47 -1.54 14.25 0.13
N TYR A 48 -1.17 13.19 0.85
CA TYR A 48 -0.73 11.95 0.22
C TYR A 48 -1.90 11.24 -0.50
N THR A 49 -3.04 11.10 0.18
CA THR A 49 -4.23 10.48 -0.41
C THR A 49 -4.80 11.33 -1.55
N LEU A 50 -4.76 12.66 -1.43
CA LEU A 50 -5.10 13.57 -2.55
C LEU A 50 -4.15 13.41 -3.74
N GLY A 51 -2.86 13.19 -3.48
CA GLY A 51 -1.87 12.88 -4.51
C GLY A 51 -2.19 11.57 -5.25
N LEU A 52 -2.58 10.52 -4.52
CA LEU A 52 -3.06 9.27 -5.11
C LEU A 52 -4.33 9.48 -5.95
N ASP A 53 -5.25 10.33 -5.49
CA ASP A 53 -6.46 10.69 -6.24
C ASP A 53 -6.15 11.39 -7.57
N SER A 54 -5.27 12.40 -7.52
CA SER A 54 -4.72 13.06 -8.71
C SER A 54 -4.07 12.06 -9.67
N LYS A 55 -3.27 11.12 -9.16
CA LYS A 55 -2.62 10.09 -9.97
C LYS A 55 -3.66 9.15 -10.61
N LEU A 56 -4.67 8.75 -9.86
CA LEU A 56 -5.78 7.94 -10.36
C LEU A 56 -6.51 8.66 -11.49
N GLY A 57 -6.79 9.96 -11.33
CA GLY A 57 -7.42 10.78 -12.37
C GLY A 57 -6.63 10.80 -13.67
N GLN A 58 -5.30 10.85 -13.60
CA GLN A 58 -4.43 10.77 -14.78
C GLN A 58 -4.51 9.40 -15.47
N VAL A 59 -4.34 8.31 -14.72
CA VAL A 59 -4.36 6.95 -15.32
C VAL A 59 -5.76 6.57 -15.82
N TRP A 60 -6.82 7.09 -15.19
CA TRP A 60 -8.19 6.96 -15.65
C TRP A 60 -8.39 7.58 -17.04
N LYS A 61 -7.88 8.80 -17.26
CA LYS A 61 -7.94 9.45 -18.58
C LYS A 61 -7.26 8.61 -19.65
N THR A 62 -6.09 8.06 -19.35
CA THR A 62 -5.37 7.15 -20.26
C THR A 62 -6.17 5.88 -20.53
N ALA A 63 -6.65 5.19 -19.49
CA ALA A 63 -7.43 3.96 -19.64
C ALA A 63 -8.71 4.16 -20.46
N LYS A 64 -9.41 5.28 -20.25
CA LYS A 64 -10.63 5.62 -21.01
C LYS A 64 -10.34 5.86 -22.49
N ALA A 65 -9.14 6.32 -22.84
CA ALA A 65 -8.73 6.55 -24.23
C ALA A 65 -8.28 5.25 -24.93
N THR A 66 -7.78 4.26 -24.20
CA THR A 66 -7.21 3.03 -24.77
C THR A 66 -8.17 1.84 -24.75
N VAL A 67 -9.04 1.73 -23.75
CA VAL A 67 -9.98 0.63 -23.61
C VAL A 67 -11.12 0.74 -24.64
N LYS A 68 -11.35 -0.34 -25.40
CA LYS A 68 -12.46 -0.41 -26.37
C LYS A 68 -13.83 -0.42 -25.69
N ASP A 69 -14.01 -1.29 -24.69
CA ASP A 69 -15.25 -1.37 -23.92
C ASP A 69 -15.28 -0.35 -22.77
N THR A 70 -15.54 0.91 -23.13
CA THR A 70 -15.60 2.00 -22.17
C THR A 70 -16.82 1.95 -21.25
N VAL A 71 -17.86 1.18 -21.61
CA VAL A 71 -19.07 1.03 -20.79
C VAL A 71 -18.75 0.20 -19.56
N THR A 72 -18.13 -0.97 -19.76
CA THR A 72 -17.67 -1.83 -18.67
C THR A 72 -16.63 -1.14 -17.79
N LEU A 73 -15.66 -0.44 -18.40
CA LEU A 73 -14.67 0.34 -17.66
C LEU A 73 -15.31 1.39 -16.72
N LYS A 74 -16.31 2.13 -17.20
CA LYS A 74 -17.03 3.13 -16.38
C LYS A 74 -17.88 2.47 -15.29
N ALA A 75 -18.50 1.33 -15.56
CA ALA A 75 -19.26 0.60 -14.56
C ALA A 75 -18.36 0.12 -13.42
N ASP A 76 -17.24 -0.51 -13.76
CA ASP A 76 -16.22 -0.96 -12.81
C ASP A 76 -15.61 0.21 -12.02
N GLN A 77 -15.38 1.36 -12.64
CA GLN A 77 -14.93 2.57 -11.92
C GLN A 77 -15.96 3.08 -10.90
N ARG A 78 -17.25 3.10 -11.24
CA ARG A 78 -18.31 3.50 -10.29
C ARG A 78 -18.41 2.51 -9.13
N GLU A 79 -18.26 1.22 -9.42
CA GLU A 79 -18.29 0.20 -8.39
C GLU A 79 -17.08 0.30 -7.45
N TRP A 80 -15.89 0.56 -8.00
CA TRP A 80 -14.70 0.86 -7.20
C TRP A 80 -14.90 2.08 -6.30
N ILE A 81 -15.53 3.17 -6.79
CA ILE A 81 -15.83 4.36 -5.97
C ILE A 81 -16.69 3.97 -4.76
N LYS A 82 -17.76 3.19 -4.96
CA LYS A 82 -18.59 2.73 -3.84
C LYS A 82 -17.78 1.92 -2.84
N HIS A 83 -16.93 0.99 -3.30
CA HIS A 83 -16.08 0.19 -2.40
C HIS A 83 -15.09 1.07 -1.64
N ARG A 84 -14.45 2.03 -2.30
CA ARG A 84 -13.57 3.02 -1.67
C ARG A 84 -14.29 3.81 -0.58
N ASP A 85 -15.53 4.21 -0.81
CA ASP A 85 -16.29 5.01 0.16
C ASP A 85 -16.64 4.25 1.45
N HIS A 86 -16.58 2.90 1.44
CA HIS A 86 -16.68 2.11 2.67
C HIS A 86 -15.46 2.28 3.60
N CYS A 87 -14.32 2.76 3.07
CA CYS A 87 -13.16 3.09 3.91
C CYS A 87 -13.42 4.28 4.84
N ALA A 88 -14.45 5.11 4.59
CA ALA A 88 -14.73 6.31 5.37
C ALA A 88 -13.47 7.18 5.55
N THR A 89 -12.98 7.34 6.77
CA THR A 89 -11.79 8.12 7.14
C THR A 89 -10.55 7.25 7.44
N ASP A 90 -10.59 5.96 7.13
CA ASP A 90 -9.44 5.05 7.30
C ASP A 90 -8.44 5.24 6.14
N PHE A 91 -7.35 5.95 6.41
CA PHE A 91 -6.31 6.22 5.42
C PHE A 91 -5.57 4.96 4.94
N HIS A 92 -5.44 3.92 5.76
CA HIS A 92 -4.82 2.66 5.32
C HIS A 92 -5.70 2.00 4.26
N CYS A 93 -7.01 1.90 4.53
CA CYS A 93 -7.99 1.38 3.58
C CYS A 93 -8.03 2.23 2.30
N LEU A 94 -8.09 3.57 2.42
CA LEU A 94 -8.14 4.47 1.27
C LEU A 94 -6.89 4.34 0.39
N ARG A 95 -5.70 4.47 0.97
CA ARG A 95 -4.42 4.44 0.24
C ARG A 95 -4.24 3.10 -0.48
N ARG A 96 -4.54 1.97 0.18
CA ARG A 96 -4.58 0.62 -0.44
C ARG A 96 -5.54 0.55 -1.62
N SER A 97 -6.79 1.01 -1.45
CA SER A 97 -7.80 1.03 -2.51
C SER A 97 -7.36 1.83 -3.74
N TYR A 98 -6.73 3.00 -3.53
CA TYR A 98 -6.17 3.82 -4.60
C TYR A 98 -5.01 3.12 -5.32
N LEU A 99 -4.03 2.58 -4.58
CA LEU A 99 -2.85 1.93 -5.16
C LEU A 99 -3.25 0.73 -6.03
N MET A 100 -4.13 -0.14 -5.53
CA MET A 100 -4.66 -1.27 -6.29
C MET A 100 -5.37 -0.82 -7.57
N ARG A 101 -6.18 0.25 -7.47
CA ARG A 101 -6.92 0.77 -8.63
C ARG A 101 -6.01 1.40 -9.67
N ILE A 102 -4.99 2.12 -9.25
CA ILE A 102 -3.99 2.71 -10.15
C ILE A 102 -3.31 1.61 -10.97
N VAL A 103 -2.87 0.52 -10.31
CA VAL A 103 -2.27 -0.63 -11.02
C VAL A 103 -3.25 -1.27 -12.00
N ALA A 104 -4.51 -1.46 -11.59
CA ALA A 104 -5.55 -2.00 -12.47
C ALA A 104 -5.73 -1.14 -13.73
N LEU A 105 -5.88 0.18 -13.56
CA LEU A 105 -6.08 1.12 -14.68
C LEU A 105 -4.84 1.24 -15.58
N GLN A 106 -3.62 1.16 -15.03
CA GLN A 106 -2.39 1.14 -15.82
C GLN A 106 -2.27 -0.10 -16.74
N HIS A 107 -2.93 -1.19 -16.38
CA HIS A 107 -2.96 -2.42 -17.18
C HIS A 107 -4.21 -2.54 -18.04
N ALA A 108 -5.19 -1.64 -17.86
CA ALA A 108 -6.39 -1.63 -18.66
C ALA A 108 -6.10 -1.26 -20.13
N GLY A 109 -6.88 -1.82 -21.04
CA GLY A 109 -6.77 -1.57 -22.48
C GLY A 109 -5.70 -2.40 -23.19
N LYS A 110 -4.89 -3.16 -22.45
CA LYS A 110 -4.02 -4.19 -23.02
C LYS A 110 -4.88 -5.28 -23.68
N PRO A 111 -4.51 -5.79 -24.88
CA PRO A 111 -5.21 -6.92 -25.48
C PRO A 111 -5.23 -8.12 -24.54
N PHE A 112 -6.42 -8.68 -24.33
CA PHE A 112 -6.57 -9.86 -23.49
C PHE A 112 -6.13 -11.12 -24.24
N ASN A 113 -5.37 -11.99 -23.58
CA ASN A 113 -5.02 -13.32 -24.06
C ASN A 113 -5.06 -14.29 -22.88
N TRP A 114 -5.83 -15.38 -23.01
CA TRP A 114 -5.88 -16.42 -21.97
C TRP A 114 -4.50 -16.94 -21.61
N LYS A 115 -3.64 -17.19 -22.62
CA LYS A 115 -2.30 -17.71 -22.41
C LYS A 115 -1.37 -16.66 -21.77
N GLY A 116 -0.55 -17.11 -20.84
CA GLY A 116 0.54 -16.31 -20.25
C GLY A 116 0.54 -16.35 -18.73
N THR A 117 1.37 -15.49 -18.16
CA THR A 117 1.48 -15.31 -16.71
C THR A 117 0.59 -14.16 -16.25
N TRP A 118 -0.30 -14.43 -15.29
CA TRP A 118 -1.19 -13.46 -14.68
C TRP A 118 -0.88 -13.30 -13.20
N ARG A 119 -0.65 -12.06 -12.76
CA ARG A 119 -0.31 -11.73 -11.37
C ARG A 119 -1.47 -11.03 -10.68
N ARG A 120 -1.82 -11.46 -9.47
CA ARG A 120 -2.84 -10.80 -8.65
C ARG A 120 -2.38 -9.39 -8.30
N ILE A 121 -3.27 -8.42 -8.44
CA ILE A 121 -3.11 -7.11 -7.80
C ILE A 121 -3.27 -7.34 -6.30
N PRO A 122 -2.19 -7.28 -5.52
CA PRO A 122 -2.18 -7.74 -4.15
C PRO A 122 -3.01 -6.79 -3.29
N ASP A 123 -3.82 -7.36 -2.41
CA ASP A 123 -4.62 -6.59 -1.47
C ASP A 123 -3.72 -6.18 -0.29
N GLY A 124 -3.06 -7.12 0.39
CA GLY A 124 -1.99 -6.87 1.37
C GLY A 124 -0.59 -7.23 0.89
N ARG A 125 0.41 -7.09 1.76
CA ARG A 125 1.81 -7.46 1.45
C ARG A 125 2.04 -8.95 1.36
N PHE A 126 1.22 -9.74 2.06
CA PHE A 126 1.24 -11.19 2.04
C PHE A 126 0.19 -11.80 1.13
N ASP A 127 -0.44 -10.98 0.29
CA ASP A 127 -1.34 -11.46 -0.76
C ASP A 127 -0.59 -11.52 -2.08
N SER A 128 -0.47 -12.71 -2.64
CA SER A 128 0.07 -12.89 -3.98
C SER A 128 -0.63 -14.05 -4.66
N ALA A 129 -0.76 -13.97 -5.97
CA ALA A 129 -1.03 -15.14 -6.77
C ALA A 129 -0.45 -15.00 -8.17
N GLU A 130 -0.02 -16.11 -8.72
CA GLU A 130 0.51 -16.26 -10.07
C GLU A 130 -0.27 -17.37 -10.76
N TRP A 131 -0.98 -17.04 -11.83
CA TRP A 131 -1.48 -18.04 -12.76
C TRP A 131 -0.53 -18.15 -13.94
N LYS A 132 -0.28 -19.38 -14.36
CA LYS A 132 0.28 -19.71 -15.68
C LYS A 132 -0.78 -20.44 -16.45
N ILE A 133 -1.20 -19.88 -17.58
CA ILE A 133 -2.24 -20.45 -18.43
C ILE A 133 -1.63 -20.81 -19.79
N SER A 134 -1.93 -22.02 -20.27
CA SER A 134 -1.49 -22.54 -21.57
C SER A 134 -2.63 -23.27 -22.28
N GLY A 135 -2.38 -23.76 -23.49
CA GLY A 135 -3.41 -24.42 -24.30
C GLY A 135 -4.17 -23.47 -25.22
N ARG A 136 -5.37 -23.85 -25.65
CA ARG A 136 -6.16 -23.11 -26.63
C ARG A 136 -7.65 -23.42 -26.48
N ALA A 137 -8.51 -22.47 -26.85
CA ALA A 137 -9.95 -22.69 -26.83
C ALA A 137 -10.36 -24.01 -27.52
N PRO A 138 -11.35 -24.75 -26.97
CA PRO A 138 -12.22 -24.34 -25.85
C PRO A 138 -11.67 -24.67 -24.44
N GLN A 139 -10.52 -25.35 -24.32
CA GLN A 139 -10.00 -25.82 -23.03
C GLN A 139 -8.56 -25.35 -22.80
N PHE A 140 -8.27 -24.83 -21.61
CA PHE A 140 -6.94 -24.35 -21.25
C PHE A 140 -6.43 -25.09 -20.03
N ASP A 141 -5.13 -25.34 -20.01
CA ASP A 141 -4.42 -25.81 -18.82
C ASP A 141 -4.02 -24.59 -17.97
N PHE A 142 -4.04 -24.76 -16.65
CA PHE A 142 -3.53 -23.74 -15.75
C PHE A 142 -2.79 -24.33 -14.55
N THR A 143 -1.84 -23.57 -14.05
CA THR A 143 -1.33 -23.69 -12.68
C THR A 143 -1.49 -22.34 -12.01
N VAL A 144 -2.15 -22.31 -10.85
CA VAL A 144 -2.20 -21.13 -9.98
C VAL A 144 -1.49 -21.43 -8.67
N LYS A 145 -0.56 -20.54 -8.30
CA LYS A 145 0.08 -20.52 -6.97
C LYS A 145 -0.40 -19.27 -6.27
N ALA A 146 -0.90 -19.41 -5.04
CA ALA A 146 -1.35 -18.29 -4.23
C ALA A 146 -0.79 -18.35 -2.82
N ALA A 147 -0.58 -17.18 -2.23
CA ALA A 147 -0.38 -16.98 -0.82
C ALA A 147 -1.33 -15.86 -0.35
N ASN A 148 -2.04 -16.10 0.75
CA ASN A 148 -2.91 -15.14 1.41
C ASN A 148 -2.64 -15.19 2.90
N LYS A 149 -1.88 -14.21 3.39
CA LYS A 149 -1.43 -14.17 4.78
C LYS A 149 -0.65 -15.45 5.12
N MET A 150 -1.26 -16.34 5.91
CA MET A 150 -0.67 -17.61 6.37
C MET A 150 -0.96 -18.79 5.47
N SER A 151 -1.96 -18.65 4.60
CA SER A 151 -2.34 -19.72 3.71
C SER A 151 -1.50 -19.66 2.44
N SER A 152 -1.04 -20.80 1.98
CA SER A 152 -0.47 -20.93 0.64
C SER A 152 -0.99 -22.18 -0.02
N GLY A 153 -1.02 -22.18 -1.35
CA GLY A 153 -1.46 -23.34 -2.08
C GLY A 153 -1.21 -23.24 -3.57
N THR A 154 -1.29 -24.41 -4.21
CA THR A 154 -1.13 -24.55 -5.65
C THR A 154 -2.27 -25.42 -6.18
N LEU A 155 -2.90 -24.97 -7.26
CA LEU A 155 -3.88 -25.74 -8.01
C LEU A 155 -3.42 -25.85 -9.46
N THR A 156 -3.38 -27.06 -10.00
CA THR A 156 -3.07 -27.34 -11.40
C THR A 156 -4.19 -28.17 -11.98
N ASP A 157 -4.85 -27.66 -13.01
CA ASP A 157 -5.98 -28.35 -13.65
C ASP A 157 -6.26 -27.72 -15.03
N THR A 158 -7.42 -28.04 -15.61
CA THR A 158 -7.93 -27.43 -16.83
C THR A 158 -9.22 -26.65 -16.57
N PHE A 159 -9.49 -25.63 -17.38
CA PHE A 159 -10.79 -24.97 -17.41
C PHE A 159 -11.33 -24.90 -18.83
N ASN A 160 -12.65 -24.82 -18.95
CA ASN A 160 -13.33 -24.71 -20.24
C ASN A 160 -13.89 -23.30 -20.43
N LEU A 161 -13.97 -22.87 -21.69
CA LEU A 161 -14.65 -21.62 -22.05
C LEU A 161 -16.16 -21.85 -22.21
N GLU A 162 -16.93 -21.05 -21.50
CA GLU A 162 -18.37 -20.85 -21.72
C GLU A 162 -18.56 -19.40 -22.23
N GLY A 163 -18.69 -19.24 -23.54
CA GLY A 163 -18.67 -17.93 -24.19
C GLY A 163 -17.30 -17.25 -24.04
N SER A 164 -17.25 -16.11 -23.35
CA SER A 164 -16.01 -15.38 -23.06
C SER A 164 -15.42 -15.68 -21.68
N GLN A 165 -16.12 -16.48 -20.87
CA GLN A 165 -15.74 -16.78 -19.49
C GLN A 165 -15.04 -18.13 -19.41
N GLY A 166 -13.95 -18.20 -18.66
CA GLY A 166 -13.31 -19.46 -18.29
C GLY A 166 -13.95 -19.99 -17.01
N ILE A 167 -14.26 -21.27 -16.98
CA ILE A 167 -14.87 -21.90 -15.80
C ILE A 167 -14.16 -23.20 -15.46
N TYR A 168 -13.65 -23.24 -14.23
CA TYR A 168 -13.18 -24.44 -13.56
C TYR A 168 -14.20 -24.88 -12.52
N ARG A 169 -14.51 -26.17 -12.46
CA ARG A 169 -15.40 -26.77 -11.46
C ARG A 169 -14.75 -28.02 -10.89
N SER A 170 -14.71 -28.11 -9.58
CA SER A 170 -14.46 -29.32 -8.81
C SER A 170 -15.64 -29.57 -7.86
N GLU A 171 -15.56 -30.63 -7.05
CA GLU A 171 -16.63 -30.99 -6.10
C GLU A 171 -16.93 -29.85 -5.10
N ASP A 172 -15.89 -29.17 -4.62
CA ASP A 172 -15.98 -28.23 -3.50
C ASP A 172 -15.68 -26.77 -3.90
N CYS A 173 -15.28 -26.53 -5.15
CA CYS A 173 -14.84 -25.23 -5.62
C CYS A 173 -15.17 -24.96 -7.09
N THR A 174 -15.56 -23.72 -7.37
CA THR A 174 -15.70 -23.18 -8.73
C THR A 174 -14.87 -21.91 -8.86
N LEU A 175 -14.08 -21.82 -9.93
CA LEU A 175 -13.36 -20.59 -10.31
C LEU A 175 -13.98 -20.03 -11.59
N LEU A 176 -14.55 -18.84 -11.47
CA LEU A 176 -15.17 -18.08 -12.54
C LEU A 176 -14.19 -17.01 -13.00
N MET A 177 -13.60 -17.21 -14.17
CA MET A 177 -12.55 -16.36 -14.74
C MET A 177 -13.15 -15.49 -15.84
N THR A 178 -13.21 -14.18 -15.59
CA THR A 178 -13.87 -13.22 -16.48
C THR A 178 -12.85 -12.22 -17.03
N PRO A 179 -12.54 -12.27 -18.33
CA PRO A 179 -11.78 -11.22 -18.99
C PRO A 179 -12.57 -9.90 -18.94
N SER A 180 -11.95 -8.82 -18.49
CA SER A 180 -12.59 -7.50 -18.49
C SER A 180 -11.58 -6.39 -18.66
N THR A 181 -11.74 -5.58 -19.71
CA THR A 181 -10.90 -4.41 -20.01
C THR A 181 -9.38 -4.70 -20.10
N GLY A 182 -8.98 -5.93 -20.41
CA GLY A 182 -7.57 -6.36 -20.47
C GLY A 182 -7.05 -7.01 -19.19
N LEU A 183 -7.86 -7.06 -18.14
CA LEU A 183 -7.57 -7.75 -16.88
C LEU A 183 -8.30 -9.10 -16.82
N LEU A 184 -7.88 -9.94 -15.87
CA LEU A 184 -8.55 -11.19 -15.54
C LEU A 184 -9.16 -11.07 -14.14
N TYR A 185 -10.48 -11.23 -14.04
CA TYR A 185 -11.21 -11.21 -12.77
C TYR A 185 -11.56 -12.64 -12.41
N VAL A 186 -11.11 -13.10 -11.24
CA VAL A 186 -11.40 -14.45 -10.76
C VAL A 186 -12.31 -14.36 -9.54
N ILE A 187 -13.49 -14.97 -9.64
CA ILE A 187 -14.37 -15.20 -8.49
C ILE A 187 -14.22 -16.66 -8.09
N GLN A 188 -13.92 -16.89 -6.83
CA GLN A 188 -13.91 -18.23 -6.24
C GLN A 188 -15.19 -18.42 -5.42
N VAL A 189 -15.84 -19.55 -5.64
CA VAL A 189 -16.97 -20.02 -4.82
C VAL A 189 -16.56 -21.36 -4.23
N GLY A 190 -16.64 -21.49 -2.90
CA GLY A 190 -16.19 -22.67 -2.17
C GLY A 190 -14.67 -22.72 -1.93
N GLU A 191 -14.20 -23.85 -1.42
CA GLU A 191 -12.80 -24.09 -1.03
C GLU A 191 -12.17 -25.09 -2.00
N CYS A 192 -11.09 -24.68 -2.67
CA CYS A 192 -10.46 -25.54 -3.66
C CYS A 192 -9.57 -26.56 -2.96
N ARG A 193 -9.65 -27.82 -3.38
CA ARG A 193 -8.96 -28.93 -2.71
C ARG A 193 -7.46 -28.70 -2.58
N GLY A 194 -6.93 -29.05 -1.41
CA GLY A 194 -5.50 -29.07 -1.13
C GLY A 194 -4.88 -27.69 -0.89
N THR A 195 -5.68 -26.67 -0.56
CA THR A 195 -5.20 -25.31 -0.31
C THR A 195 -6.12 -24.53 0.61
N ASP A 196 -5.54 -23.88 1.62
CA ASP A 196 -6.24 -22.88 2.45
C ASP A 196 -6.17 -21.47 1.82
N ALA A 197 -5.45 -21.32 0.69
CA ALA A 197 -5.30 -20.05 0.00
C ALA A 197 -6.46 -19.81 -0.97
N SER A 198 -6.86 -18.54 -1.10
CA SER A 198 -7.87 -18.11 -2.04
C SER A 198 -7.24 -17.80 -3.39
N PHE A 199 -7.88 -18.22 -4.48
CA PHE A 199 -7.53 -17.88 -5.86
C PHE A 199 -8.34 -16.71 -6.43
N GLY A 200 -9.32 -16.19 -5.68
CA GLY A 200 -10.11 -15.03 -6.09
C GLY A 200 -9.29 -13.73 -6.15
N GLY A 201 -9.67 -12.83 -7.05
CA GLY A 201 -9.06 -11.49 -7.14
C GLY A 201 -9.02 -10.92 -8.55
N ARG A 202 -8.39 -9.74 -8.68
CA ARG A 202 -8.07 -9.13 -9.98
C ARG A 202 -6.64 -9.42 -10.35
N TYR A 203 -6.41 -9.70 -11.62
CA TYR A 203 -5.12 -10.07 -12.16
C TYR A 203 -4.76 -9.26 -13.39
N VAL A 204 -3.46 -9.02 -13.56
CA VAL A 204 -2.87 -8.37 -14.73
C VAL A 204 -1.85 -9.29 -15.38
N ALA A 205 -1.72 -9.23 -16.70
CA ALA A 205 -0.69 -9.97 -17.42
C ALA A 205 0.69 -9.38 -17.07
N SER A 206 1.56 -10.20 -16.46
CA SER A 206 2.91 -9.82 -16.07
C SER A 206 3.76 -11.05 -15.74
N GLU A 207 4.95 -11.13 -16.33
CA GLU A 207 5.94 -12.16 -15.96
C GLU A 207 6.59 -11.87 -14.60
N GLN A 208 6.74 -10.60 -14.26
CA GLN A 208 7.35 -10.15 -13.01
C GLN A 208 6.30 -9.97 -11.90
N PRO A 209 6.65 -10.19 -10.62
CA PRO A 209 5.80 -9.81 -9.50
C PRO A 209 5.41 -8.34 -9.56
N LEU A 210 4.19 -8.01 -9.13
CA LEU A 210 3.77 -6.62 -9.02
C LEU A 210 4.40 -5.99 -7.78
N ASN A 211 5.02 -4.84 -7.97
CA ASN A 211 5.54 -4.06 -6.87
C ASN A 211 4.60 -2.88 -6.59
N MET A 212 3.94 -2.93 -5.43
CA MET A 212 3.06 -1.85 -4.96
C MET A 212 3.82 -0.71 -4.28
N ASN A 213 5.12 -0.88 -4.02
CA ASN A 213 5.99 0.05 -3.30
C ASN A 213 5.41 0.50 -1.95
N TYR A 214 4.91 -0.44 -1.15
CA TYR A 214 4.39 -0.12 0.17
C TYR A 214 5.50 0.39 1.11
N ASP A 215 5.22 1.51 1.75
CA ASP A 215 5.98 2.15 2.83
C ASP A 215 5.06 2.57 3.99
N LEU A 216 5.60 3.06 5.11
CA LEU A 216 4.79 3.38 6.29
C LEU A 216 3.79 4.49 5.97
N LEU A 217 4.13 5.40 5.05
CA LEU A 217 3.22 6.44 4.58
C LEU A 217 2.06 5.82 3.81
N SER A 218 2.30 5.03 2.78
CA SER A 218 1.28 4.36 1.99
C SER A 218 0.39 3.45 2.83
N LEU A 219 0.93 2.85 3.90
CA LEU A 219 0.20 2.02 4.84
C LEU A 219 -0.59 2.84 5.86
N GLY A 220 -0.42 4.15 5.95
CA GLY A 220 -1.12 4.98 6.92
C GLY A 220 -0.45 5.07 8.29
N LEU A 221 0.63 4.34 8.53
CA LEU A 221 1.36 4.32 9.81
C LEU A 221 2.08 5.63 10.09
N VAL A 222 2.45 6.38 9.05
CA VAL A 222 2.88 7.79 9.13
C VAL A 222 2.01 8.70 8.24
N ARG A 223 2.02 10.00 8.51
CA ARG A 223 1.21 11.04 7.84
C ARG A 223 1.89 11.65 6.64
N THR A 224 3.21 11.86 6.71
CA THR A 224 3.94 12.66 5.72
C THR A 224 5.18 11.93 5.21
N GLN A 225 5.70 12.40 4.07
CA GLN A 225 6.98 11.91 3.55
C GLN A 225 8.12 12.17 4.54
N GLU A 226 8.10 13.31 5.22
CA GLU A 226 9.10 13.65 6.24
C GLU A 226 9.10 12.64 7.40
N GLU A 227 7.93 12.20 7.85
CA GLU A 227 7.82 11.17 8.88
C GLU A 227 8.30 9.79 8.38
N ASP A 228 8.03 9.45 7.11
CA ASP A 228 8.52 8.21 6.48
C ASP A 228 10.05 8.22 6.35
N ASP A 229 10.62 9.34 5.90
CA ASP A 229 12.06 9.54 5.77
C ASP A 229 12.75 9.47 7.14
N ALA A 230 12.17 10.10 8.16
CA ALA A 230 12.63 10.01 9.54
C ALA A 230 12.58 8.56 10.06
N ALA A 231 11.52 7.82 9.75
CA ALA A 231 11.40 6.41 10.13
C ALA A 231 12.47 5.55 9.43
N ARG A 232 12.72 5.75 8.13
CA ARG A 232 13.79 5.04 7.40
C ARG A 232 15.17 5.33 7.98
N GLN A 233 15.46 6.59 8.28
CA GLN A 233 16.73 6.99 8.87
C GLN A 233 16.92 6.38 10.26
N LEU A 234 15.86 6.36 11.07
CA LEU A 234 15.87 5.84 12.43
C LEU A 234 16.02 4.31 12.47
N LEU A 235 15.23 3.60 11.65
CA LEU A 235 15.07 2.15 11.72
C LEU A 235 16.06 1.37 10.85
N LYS A 236 16.54 1.98 9.75
CA LYS A 236 17.45 1.33 8.79
C LYS A 236 16.90 -0.03 8.33
N ASP A 237 17.63 -1.12 8.58
CA ASP A 237 17.23 -2.47 8.18
C ASP A 237 15.93 -2.93 8.84
N ASP A 238 15.63 -2.47 10.07
CA ASP A 238 14.39 -2.83 10.79
C ASP A 238 13.15 -2.12 10.24
N TYR A 239 13.32 -1.12 9.36
CA TYR A 239 12.20 -0.52 8.64
C TYR A 239 11.43 -1.59 7.85
N GLN A 240 12.15 -2.48 7.19
CA GLN A 240 11.57 -3.56 6.42
C GLN A 240 10.86 -4.57 7.33
N THR A 241 11.40 -4.86 8.51
CA THR A 241 10.76 -5.72 9.51
C THR A 241 9.42 -5.17 9.96
N ILE A 242 9.31 -3.85 10.17
CA ILE A 242 8.02 -3.24 10.49
C ILE A 242 7.06 -3.35 9.32
N LEU A 243 7.50 -3.03 8.11
CA LEU A 243 6.65 -3.19 6.93
C LEU A 243 6.17 -4.63 6.77
N ASP A 244 7.00 -5.63 7.08
CA ASP A 244 6.63 -7.04 7.01
C ASP A 244 5.62 -7.36 8.13
N ALA A 245 5.73 -6.78 9.32
CA ALA A 245 4.72 -6.94 10.37
C ALA A 245 3.40 -6.18 10.10
N SER A 246 3.38 -5.24 9.15
CA SER A 246 2.32 -4.23 8.96
C SER A 246 1.16 -4.64 8.05
N ASP A 247 1.00 -5.93 7.75
CA ASP A 247 -0.19 -6.41 7.01
C ASP A 247 -1.49 -6.22 7.82
N SER A 248 -1.38 -6.17 9.15
CA SER A 248 -2.47 -5.79 10.05
C SER A 248 -1.94 -4.93 11.20
N PHE A 249 -2.62 -3.82 11.46
CA PHE A 249 -2.38 -2.96 12.59
C PHE A 249 -3.66 -2.24 12.99
N TYR A 250 -3.70 -1.73 14.22
CA TYR A 250 -4.79 -0.91 14.71
C TYR A 250 -4.27 0.21 15.61
N TYR A 251 -4.99 1.32 15.62
CA TYR A 251 -4.70 2.43 16.52
C TYR A 251 -5.29 2.16 17.90
N VAL A 252 -4.53 2.50 18.94
CA VAL A 252 -5.01 2.51 20.33
C VAL A 252 -5.03 3.94 20.84
N ASP A 253 -6.09 4.29 21.57
CA ASP A 253 -6.18 5.61 22.19
C ASP A 253 -5.37 5.62 23.49
N GLU A 254 -4.09 5.96 23.33
CA GLU A 254 -3.16 6.21 24.43
C GLU A 254 -2.48 7.58 24.24
N SER A 255 -3.18 8.50 23.58
CA SER A 255 -2.64 9.80 23.17
C SER A 255 -2.24 10.70 24.34
N ALA A 256 -2.89 10.54 25.49
CA ALA A 256 -2.57 11.25 26.73
C ALA A 256 -1.36 10.67 27.48
N ALA A 257 -0.84 9.50 27.08
CA ALA A 257 0.26 8.86 27.79
C ALA A 257 1.53 9.72 27.77
N ASP A 258 2.13 9.87 28.95
CA ASP A 258 3.39 10.61 29.17
C ASP A 258 3.37 12.08 28.67
N ASN A 259 2.18 12.65 28.46
CA ASN A 259 1.96 13.96 27.84
C ASN A 259 2.60 14.11 26.45
N LEU A 260 2.79 13.00 25.73
CA LEU A 260 3.43 13.02 24.41
C LEU A 260 2.49 13.44 23.28
N GLY A 261 1.17 13.28 23.45
CA GLY A 261 0.19 13.55 22.39
C GLY A 261 0.39 12.63 21.18
N ALA A 262 1.03 11.48 21.36
CA ALA A 262 1.43 10.60 20.28
C ALA A 262 0.28 9.65 19.89
N GLN A 263 0.05 9.51 18.59
CA GLN A 263 -0.81 8.44 18.08
C GLN A 263 -0.05 7.11 18.18
N VAL A 264 -0.71 6.07 18.68
CA VAL A 264 -0.10 4.76 18.92
C VAL A 264 -0.72 3.72 17.99
N ALA A 265 0.10 3.12 17.14
CA ALA A 265 -0.26 1.99 16.29
C ALA A 265 0.35 0.70 16.87
N LYS A 266 -0.52 -0.25 17.24
CA LYS A 266 -0.12 -1.62 17.55
C LYS A 266 -0.12 -2.42 16.25
N ILE A 267 1.05 -2.91 15.85
CA ILE A 267 1.28 -3.65 14.62
C ILE A 267 1.42 -5.13 14.99
N ARG A 268 0.54 -5.97 14.46
CA ARG A 268 0.60 -7.41 14.66
C ARG A 268 -0.18 -8.10 13.56
N VAL A 269 0.43 -9.08 12.92
CA VAL A 269 -0.32 -10.03 12.09
C VAL A 269 -1.07 -11.01 13.00
N LEU A 270 -2.40 -10.93 13.00
CA LEU A 270 -3.24 -11.86 13.75
C LEU A 270 -2.99 -13.31 13.29
N GLY A 271 -2.73 -14.22 14.24
CA GLY A 271 -2.48 -15.63 13.97
C GLY A 271 -1.01 -16.00 13.68
N LEU A 272 -0.09 -15.03 13.62
CA LEU A 272 1.35 -15.31 13.49
C LEU A 272 2.03 -15.40 14.86
N PRO A 273 2.84 -16.45 15.13
CA PRO A 273 3.77 -16.41 16.25
C PRO A 273 4.82 -15.30 16.00
N PRO A 274 5.47 -14.79 17.07
CA PRO A 274 6.65 -13.92 16.95
C PRO A 274 7.64 -14.39 15.87
N PRO A 275 8.32 -13.46 15.15
CA PRO A 275 8.59 -12.07 15.54
C PRO A 275 7.82 -11.01 14.73
N ASN A 276 6.51 -11.17 14.49
CA ASN A 276 5.76 -10.23 13.64
C ASN A 276 4.95 -9.21 14.45
N ALA A 277 5.62 -8.51 15.37
CA ALA A 277 4.96 -7.54 16.24
C ALA A 277 5.82 -6.27 16.41
N ALA A 278 5.16 -5.12 16.31
CA ALA A 278 5.76 -3.84 16.61
C ALA A 278 4.74 -2.90 17.26
N LEU A 279 5.23 -1.83 17.88
CA LEU A 279 4.44 -0.70 18.30
C LEU A 279 5.13 0.56 17.81
N LEU A 280 4.40 1.36 17.04
CA LEU A 280 4.86 2.64 16.50
C LEU A 280 4.06 3.75 17.18
N MET A 281 4.74 4.66 17.85
CA MET A 281 4.18 5.90 18.38
C MET A 281 4.67 7.06 17.52
N ARG A 282 3.75 7.93 17.14
CA ARG A 282 4.01 9.10 16.32
C ARG A 282 3.51 10.36 16.99
N GLY A 283 4.43 11.27 17.32
CA GLY A 283 4.16 12.58 17.92
C GLY A 283 3.96 13.70 16.88
N ARG A 284 4.33 14.91 17.28
CA ARG A 284 4.42 16.09 16.38
C ARG A 284 5.80 16.14 15.73
N ASP A 285 5.97 16.94 14.68
CA ASP A 285 7.29 17.28 14.10
C ASP A 285 8.17 16.04 13.83
N ALA A 286 7.57 15.00 13.23
CA ALA A 286 8.19 13.72 12.94
C ALA A 286 8.85 12.99 14.14
N GLN A 287 8.40 13.27 15.36
CA GLN A 287 8.81 12.52 16.55
C GLN A 287 8.29 11.08 16.50
N LEU A 288 9.20 10.12 16.68
CA LEU A 288 8.91 8.70 16.61
C LEU A 288 9.45 7.96 17.84
N TRP A 289 8.67 7.01 18.32
CA TRP A 289 9.10 5.98 19.27
C TRP A 289 8.61 4.65 18.73
N VAL A 290 9.52 3.69 18.58
CA VAL A 290 9.21 2.44 17.91
C VAL A 290 9.80 1.30 18.72
N ALA A 291 8.98 0.29 19.02
CA ALA A 291 9.44 -0.97 19.55
C ALA A 291 9.14 -2.06 18.51
N VAL A 292 10.15 -2.83 18.13
CA VAL A 292 10.00 -3.92 17.15
C VAL A 292 10.54 -5.20 17.75
N LEU A 293 9.75 -6.27 17.63
CA LEU A 293 10.18 -7.62 17.97
C LEU A 293 10.95 -8.18 16.79
N VAL A 294 12.20 -8.54 17.00
CA VAL A 294 13.08 -9.14 15.99
C VAL A 294 13.52 -10.53 16.44
N SER A 295 13.84 -11.41 15.50
CA SER A 295 14.50 -12.68 15.80
C SER A 295 15.78 -12.85 14.99
N ASP A 296 16.78 -13.48 15.58
CA ASP A 296 17.92 -13.98 14.80
C ASP A 296 17.55 -15.27 14.03
N GLN A 297 18.49 -15.76 13.21
CA GLN A 297 18.31 -17.01 12.45
C GLN A 297 18.10 -18.25 13.34
N LYS A 298 18.45 -18.17 14.63
CA LYS A 298 18.29 -19.24 15.62
C LYS A 298 16.98 -19.08 16.43
N GLN A 299 16.09 -18.18 16.01
CA GLN A 299 14.83 -17.88 16.69
C GLN A 299 15.03 -17.33 18.11
N ASN A 300 16.14 -16.66 18.38
CA ASN A 300 16.29 -15.88 19.61
C ASN A 300 15.62 -14.52 19.42
N TYR A 301 14.63 -14.24 20.27
CA TYR A 301 13.82 -13.03 20.18
C TYR A 301 14.42 -11.90 21.02
N ARG A 302 14.40 -10.69 20.47
CA ARG A 302 14.79 -9.45 21.16
C ARG A 302 13.84 -8.34 20.77
N VAL A 303 13.65 -7.37 21.65
CA VAL A 303 12.96 -6.12 21.32
C VAL A 303 13.99 -5.05 21.08
N ARG A 304 13.88 -4.37 19.95
CA ARG A 304 14.66 -3.17 19.67
C ARG A 304 13.78 -1.96 19.82
N TYR A 305 14.22 -1.02 20.63
CA TYR A 305 13.55 0.25 20.85
C TYR A 305 14.33 1.38 20.19
N TYR A 306 13.63 2.15 19.37
CA TYR A 306 14.14 3.27 18.61
C TYR A 306 13.38 4.54 18.99
N THR A 307 14.10 5.67 19.06
CA THR A 307 13.47 6.99 19.08
C THR A 307 14.41 8.06 18.53
N ASN A 308 13.86 9.00 17.78
CA ASN A 308 14.58 10.21 17.37
C ASN A 308 14.46 11.35 18.41
N VAL A 309 13.81 11.11 19.56
CA VAL A 309 13.61 12.10 20.62
C VAL A 309 14.66 11.91 21.72
N GLN A 310 15.60 12.86 21.82
CA GLN A 310 16.78 12.74 22.69
C GLN A 310 16.46 12.39 24.15
N GLY A 311 15.44 13.04 24.75
CA GLY A 311 15.02 12.79 26.13
C GLY A 311 14.39 11.42 26.39
N TRP A 312 14.24 10.58 25.37
CA TRP A 312 13.64 9.25 25.44
C TRP A 312 14.59 8.13 25.00
N LYS A 313 15.85 8.42 24.65
CA LYS A 313 16.81 7.38 24.20
C LYS A 313 17.16 6.34 25.26
N GLY A 314 17.02 6.65 26.55
CA GLY A 314 17.32 5.75 27.67
C GLY A 314 16.11 5.31 28.49
N ARG A 315 14.89 5.59 28.03
CA ARG A 315 13.65 5.25 28.75
C ARG A 315 12.50 4.99 27.79
N LEU A 316 11.59 4.11 28.15
CA LEU A 316 10.44 3.77 27.32
C LEU A 316 9.23 4.66 27.67
N PRO A 317 8.47 5.14 26.68
CA PRO A 317 7.11 5.63 26.90
C PRO A 317 6.20 4.54 27.48
N GLY A 318 5.21 4.93 28.28
CA GLY A 318 4.24 4.04 28.91
C GLY A 318 3.55 3.06 27.96
N PRO A 319 3.10 3.46 26.75
CA PRO A 319 2.52 2.54 25.78
C PRO A 319 3.48 1.43 25.35
N ILE A 320 4.76 1.77 25.14
CA ILE A 320 5.81 0.79 24.80
C ILE A 320 6.14 -0.09 26.01
N GLN A 321 6.16 0.45 27.23
CA GLN A 321 6.35 -0.35 28.46
C GLN A 321 5.25 -1.40 28.62
N ARG A 322 3.98 -1.00 28.44
CA ARG A 322 2.83 -1.90 28.52
C ARG A 322 2.86 -2.95 27.42
N TRP A 323 3.08 -2.53 26.18
CA TRP A 323 3.21 -3.44 25.06
C TRP A 323 4.34 -4.44 25.30
N TYR A 324 5.50 -3.98 25.75
CA TYR A 324 6.61 -4.86 26.11
C TYR A 324 6.17 -5.87 27.19
N ALA A 325 5.54 -5.44 28.29
CA ALA A 325 5.05 -6.36 29.32
C ALA A 325 4.03 -7.40 28.78
N GLU A 326 3.09 -6.99 27.93
CA GLU A 326 2.03 -7.84 27.36
C GLU A 326 2.56 -8.93 26.40
N GLN A 327 3.67 -8.69 25.69
CA GLN A 327 4.18 -9.63 24.69
C GLN A 327 4.96 -10.81 25.30
N PHE A 328 5.43 -10.72 26.56
CA PHE A 328 6.55 -11.52 27.06
C PHE A 328 6.28 -12.39 28.29
N ASP A 329 5.02 -12.63 28.65
CA ASP A 329 4.66 -13.53 29.77
C ASP A 329 5.24 -14.97 29.64
N TRP A 330 5.73 -15.36 28.45
CA TRP A 330 6.30 -16.69 28.18
C TRP A 330 7.76 -16.70 27.66
N ARG A 331 8.33 -15.56 27.25
CA ARG A 331 9.72 -15.41 26.78
C ARG A 331 10.23 -14.00 27.14
N LYS A 332 11.11 -13.86 28.14
CA LYS A 332 11.78 -12.59 28.48
C LYS A 332 12.79 -12.19 27.39
N ALA A 333 12.31 -11.75 26.22
CA ALA A 333 13.14 -11.26 25.14
C ALA A 333 13.92 -10.02 25.64
N PRO A 334 15.25 -9.98 25.54
CA PRO A 334 16.03 -8.80 25.94
C PRO A 334 15.59 -7.54 25.18
N LEU A 335 15.66 -6.39 25.86
CA LEU A 335 15.38 -5.08 25.28
C LEU A 335 16.68 -4.34 24.94
N ASP A 336 16.79 -3.89 23.70
CA ASP A 336 17.91 -3.13 23.17
C ASP A 336 17.48 -1.68 22.91
N TYR A 337 18.18 -0.74 23.54
CA TYR A 337 18.07 0.68 23.22
C TYR A 337 18.95 0.97 22.01
N MET A 338 18.31 1.28 20.89
CA MET A 338 18.99 1.52 19.63
C MET A 338 19.45 2.99 19.55
N PRO A 339 20.55 3.26 18.82
CA PRO A 339 21.23 4.57 18.83
C PRO A 339 20.40 5.72 18.24
#